data_AF-A0A7V9J9R9-F1
#
_entry.id   AF-A0A7V9J9R9-F1
#
_cell.length_a   1.000
_cell.length_b   1.000
_cell.length_c   1.000
_cell.angle_alpha   90.00
_cell.angle_beta   90.00
_cell.angle_gamma   90.00
#
_symmetry.space_group_name_H-M   'P 1'
#
loop_
_entity.id
_entity.type
_entity.pdbx_description
1 polymer ?
#
loop_
_entity_poly.entity_id
_entity_poly.type
_entity_poly.pdbx_seq_one_letter_code
_entity_poly.pdbx_strand_id
1 'polypeptide(L)'
;MRMSGGDRQRGLSVPALVATALLAHDLPSSTEQERLEAAHYVDDSVAALPDVTRAGVRLASAAVYVALSAMARAPYRRVDPQRQSELAATLAGVPLPILGEFSRLTRGLGLVGVFEHRNRALAP
;
A
#
# COMPACT_ATOMS: atom_id res chain seq x y z
N MET A 1 -18.48 -15.12 -11.13
CA MET A 1 -18.64 -14.75 -9.71
C MET A 1 -17.67 -13.60 -9.43
N ARG A 2 -18.11 -12.34 -9.49
CA ARG A 2 -17.24 -11.17 -9.26
C ARG A 2 -17.03 -11.02 -7.75
N MET A 3 -15.88 -11.49 -7.24
CA MET A 3 -15.46 -11.13 -5.89
C MET A 3 -15.25 -9.62 -5.84
N SER A 4 -16.07 -8.95 -5.04
CA SER A 4 -15.99 -7.50 -4.81
C SER A 4 -14.58 -7.14 -4.32
N GLY A 5 -13.94 -6.12 -4.91
CA GLY A 5 -12.53 -5.77 -4.63
C GLY A 5 -12.22 -5.55 -3.14
N GLY A 6 -13.24 -5.23 -2.34
CA GLY A 6 -13.13 -5.11 -0.88
C GLY A 6 -12.83 -6.43 -0.15
N ASP A 7 -13.16 -7.60 -0.71
CA ASP A 7 -12.82 -8.90 -0.08
C ASP A 7 -11.36 -9.29 -0.29
N ARG A 8 -10.75 -8.89 -1.42
CA ARG A 8 -9.33 -9.18 -1.71
C ARG A 8 -8.36 -8.35 -0.87
N GLN A 9 -8.80 -7.18 -0.39
CA GLN A 9 -8.01 -6.34 0.52
C GLN A 9 -8.03 -6.80 1.99
N ARG A 10 -8.95 -7.69 2.39
CA ARG A 10 -9.09 -8.12 3.81
C ARG A 10 -7.87 -8.88 4.35
N GLY A 11 -7.04 -9.44 3.48
CA GLY A 11 -5.81 -10.15 3.84
C GLY A 11 -4.53 -9.31 3.81
N LEU A 12 -4.56 -8.09 3.25
CA LEU A 12 -3.35 -7.29 3.07
C LEU A 12 -2.85 -6.71 4.39
N SER A 13 -1.54 -6.68 4.57
CA SER A 13 -0.94 -5.89 5.64
C SER A 13 -1.22 -4.39 5.44
N VAL A 14 -0.99 -3.59 6.47
CA VAL A 14 -1.12 -2.12 6.35
C VAL A 14 -0.19 -1.55 5.26
N PRO A 15 1.12 -1.88 5.20
CA PRO A 15 1.98 -1.38 4.13
C PRO A 15 1.46 -1.77 2.74
N ALA A 16 1.03 -3.02 2.54
CA ALA A 16 0.45 -3.47 1.28
C ALA A 16 -0.85 -2.74 0.91
N LEU A 17 -1.72 -2.46 1.89
CA LEU A 17 -2.94 -1.68 1.68
C LEU A 17 -2.61 -0.23 1.27
N VAL A 18 -1.68 0.41 1.97
CA VAL A 18 -1.23 1.78 1.67
C VAL A 18 -0.54 1.84 0.31
N ALA A 19 0.28 0.83 -0.04
CA ALA A 19 0.90 0.70 -1.36
C ALA A 19 -0.18 0.64 -2.45
N THR A 20 -1.20 -0.21 -2.27
CA THR A 20 -2.31 -0.35 -3.21
C THR A 20 -3.03 0.98 -3.44
N ALA A 21 -3.29 1.72 -2.36
CA ALA A 21 -3.96 3.02 -2.41
C ALA A 21 -3.11 4.10 -3.10
N LEU A 22 -1.81 4.16 -2.80
CA LEU A 22 -0.87 5.07 -3.47
C LEU A 22 -0.71 4.75 -4.95
N LEU A 23 -0.57 3.47 -5.31
CA LEU A 23 -0.46 3.03 -6.70
C LEU A 23 -1.74 3.31 -7.50
N ALA A 24 -2.92 3.19 -6.88
CA ALA A 24 -4.16 3.57 -7.53
C ALA A 24 -4.20 5.07 -7.87
N HIS A 25 -3.56 5.92 -7.06
CA HIS A 25 -3.41 7.34 -7.34
C HIS A 25 -2.33 7.62 -8.40
N ASP A 26 -1.17 6.98 -8.29
CA ASP A 26 0.00 7.23 -9.15
C ASP A 26 -0.11 6.64 -10.55
N LEU A 27 -0.75 5.47 -10.67
CA LEU A 27 -0.87 4.69 -11.89
C LEU A 27 -2.36 4.43 -12.18
N PRO A 28 -3.13 5.43 -12.61
CA PRO A 28 -4.57 5.26 -12.85
C PRO A 28 -4.89 4.24 -13.95
N SER A 29 -3.93 3.96 -14.85
CA SER A 29 -4.03 2.91 -15.88
C SER A 29 -3.70 1.50 -15.37
N SER A 30 -3.20 1.36 -14.15
CA SER A 30 -2.89 0.04 -13.58
C SER A 30 -4.16 -0.78 -13.33
N THR A 31 -4.10 -2.08 -13.60
CA THR A 31 -5.21 -2.98 -13.30
C THR A 31 -5.28 -3.27 -11.79
N GLU A 32 -6.45 -3.71 -11.31
CA GLU A 32 -6.59 -4.16 -9.91
C GLU A 32 -5.61 -5.31 -9.58
N GLN A 33 -5.41 -6.22 -10.53
CA GLN A 33 -4.48 -7.33 -10.37
C GLN A 33 -3.04 -6.87 -10.24
N GLU A 34 -2.57 -5.97 -11.12
CA GLU A 34 -1.20 -5.41 -11.03
C GLU A 34 -0.96 -4.74 -9.67
N ARG A 35 -1.95 -4.02 -9.14
CA ARG A 35 -1.84 -3.39 -7.82
C ARG A 35 -1.81 -4.39 -6.67
N LEU A 36 -2.60 -5.47 -6.75
CA LEU A 36 -2.58 -6.55 -5.76
C LEU A 36 -1.24 -7.30 -5.78
N GLU A 37 -0.67 -7.55 -6.94
CA GLU A 37 0.64 -8.19 -7.06
C GLU A 37 1.76 -7.30 -6.50
N ALA A 38 1.69 -5.99 -6.77
CA ALA A 38 2.58 -5.03 -6.13
C ALA A 38 2.41 -4.99 -4.59
N ALA A 39 1.18 -5.15 -4.09
CA ALA A 39 0.91 -5.22 -2.66
C ALA A 39 1.54 -6.48 -2.03
N HIS A 40 1.45 -7.63 -2.70
CA HIS A 40 2.14 -8.85 -2.28
C HIS A 40 3.65 -8.69 -2.29
N TYR A 41 4.21 -8.06 -3.32
CA TYR A 41 5.64 -7.76 -3.38
C TYR A 41 6.11 -6.90 -2.20
N VAL A 42 5.30 -5.91 -1.78
CA VAL A 42 5.58 -5.10 -0.59
C VAL A 42 5.57 -5.95 0.68
N ASP A 43 4.58 -6.83 0.84
CA ASP A 43 4.49 -7.74 1.99
C ASP A 43 5.70 -8.68 2.08
N ASP A 44 6.07 -9.31 0.96
CA ASP A 44 7.23 -10.19 0.87
C ASP A 44 8.53 -9.43 1.18
N SER A 45 8.66 -8.20 0.67
CA SER A 45 9.82 -7.34 0.92
C SER A 45 9.93 -6.98 2.40
N VAL A 46 8.82 -6.64 3.06
CA VAL A 46 8.80 -6.33 4.50
C VAL A 46 9.06 -7.59 5.33
N ALA A 47 8.54 -8.74 4.92
CA ALA A 47 8.80 -10.01 5.56
C ALA A 47 10.27 -10.43 5.46
N ALA A 48 10.97 -10.09 4.39
CA ALA A 48 12.40 -10.38 4.22
C ALA A 48 13.33 -9.53 5.11
N LEU A 49 12.82 -8.47 5.76
CA LEU A 49 13.65 -7.59 6.59
C LEU A 49 14.14 -8.28 7.89
N PRO A 50 15.31 -7.86 8.42
CA PRO A 50 15.75 -8.24 9.76
C PRO A 50 14.72 -7.85 10.84
N ASP A 51 14.64 -8.62 11.93
CA ASP A 51 13.56 -8.50 12.93
C ASP A 51 13.40 -7.10 13.53
N VAL A 52 14.50 -6.41 13.85
CA VAL A 52 14.46 -5.05 14.41
C VAL A 52 13.89 -4.07 13.39
N THR A 53 14.34 -4.13 12.14
CA THR A 53 13.85 -3.29 11.04
C THR A 53 12.38 -3.61 10.75
N ARG A 54 12.01 -4.89 10.73
CA ARG A 54 10.64 -5.36 10.54
C ARG A 54 9.72 -4.82 11.64
N ALA A 55 10.16 -4.83 12.90
CA ALA A 55 9.42 -4.23 14.01
C ALA A 55 9.24 -2.72 13.83
N GLY A 56 10.30 -2.01 13.42
CA GLY A 56 10.22 -0.57 13.10
C GLY A 56 9.22 -0.26 11.99
N VAL A 57 9.23 -1.03 10.90
CA VAL A 57 8.28 -0.89 9.78
C VAL A 57 6.85 -1.17 10.25
N ARG A 58 6.64 -2.19 11.11
CA ARG A 58 5.32 -2.49 11.69
C ARG A 58 4.80 -1.35 12.57
N LEU A 59 5.65 -0.74 13.38
CA LEU A 59 5.29 0.41 14.21
C LEU A 59 4.92 1.63 13.34
N ALA A 60 5.73 1.94 12.33
CA ALA A 60 5.44 3.01 11.37
C ALA A 60 4.12 2.75 10.63
N SER A 61 3.90 1.50 10.20
CA SER A 61 2.65 1.06 9.58
C SER A 61 1.45 1.28 10.49
N ALA A 62 1.55 0.90 11.76
CA ALA A 62 0.48 1.11 12.74
C ALA A 62 0.17 2.61 12.91
N ALA A 63 1.20 3.46 13.01
CA ALA A 63 1.03 4.91 13.09
C ALA A 63 0.32 5.48 11.84
N VAL A 64 0.72 5.03 10.66
CA VAL A 64 0.07 5.40 9.38
C VAL A 64 -1.39 4.95 9.34
N TYR A 65 -1.69 3.72 9.74
CA TYR A 65 -3.06 3.22 9.79
C TYR A 65 -3.95 4.04 10.73
N VAL A 66 -3.42 4.41 11.91
CA VAL A 66 -4.11 5.25 12.87
C VAL A 66 -4.35 6.65 12.30
N ALA A 67 -3.34 7.25 11.68
CA ALA A 67 -3.47 8.57 11.05
C ALA A 67 -4.55 8.57 9.95
N LEU A 68 -4.49 7.60 9.04
CA LEU A 68 -5.48 7.46 7.96
C LEU A 68 -6.89 7.18 8.51
N SER A 69 -7.01 6.35 9.54
CA SER A 69 -8.29 6.07 10.19
C SER A 69 -8.86 7.30 10.89
N ALA A 70 -8.00 8.10 11.52
CA ALA A 70 -8.40 9.37 12.15
C ALA A 70 -8.86 10.40 11.12
N MET A 71 -8.14 10.54 9.99
CA MET A 71 -8.54 11.40 8.87
C MET A 71 -9.88 10.96 8.26
N ALA A 72 -10.10 9.65 8.14
CA ALA A 72 -11.34 9.08 7.62
C ALA A 72 -12.52 9.13 8.60
N ARG A 73 -12.25 9.33 9.90
CA ARG A 73 -13.21 9.14 11.00
C ARG A 73 -13.86 7.75 11.00
N ALA A 74 -13.15 6.75 10.47
CA ALA A 74 -13.58 5.37 10.35
C ALA A 74 -12.35 4.46 10.24
N PRO A 75 -12.45 3.17 10.58
CA PRO A 75 -11.35 2.23 10.34
C PRO A 75 -10.95 2.26 8.86
N TYR A 76 -9.69 2.55 8.54
CA TYR A 76 -9.23 2.78 7.15
C TYR A 76 -9.59 1.62 6.20
N ARG A 77 -9.54 0.37 6.68
CA ARG A 77 -9.98 -0.83 5.92
C ARG A 77 -11.45 -0.85 5.51
N ARG A 78 -12.31 -0.04 6.13
CA ARG A 78 -13.75 0.07 5.81
C ARG A 78 -14.06 1.25 4.90
N VAL A 79 -13.07 2.08 4.60
CA VAL A 79 -13.21 3.23 3.70
C VAL A 79 -13.27 2.72 2.26
N ASP A 80 -14.03 3.38 1.41
CA ASP A 80 -14.11 3.03 0.00
C ASP A 80 -12.74 3.19 -0.71
N PRO A 81 -12.42 2.37 -1.73
CA PRO A 81 -11.10 2.38 -2.34
C PRO A 81 -10.67 3.72 -2.96
N GLN A 82 -11.63 4.52 -3.45
CA GLN A 82 -11.33 5.82 -4.05
C GLN A 82 -10.93 6.82 -2.96
N ARG A 83 -11.68 6.89 -1.87
CA ARG A 83 -11.32 7.72 -0.73
C ARG A 83 -10.06 7.23 -0.02
N GLN A 84 -9.78 5.93 -0.04
CA GLN A 84 -8.51 5.39 0.47
C GLN A 84 -7.31 5.95 -0.29
N SER A 85 -7.38 6.07 -1.63
CA SER A 85 -6.29 6.60 -2.45
C SER A 85 -6.09 8.10 -2.22
N GLU A 86 -7.17 8.87 -2.10
CA GLU A 86 -7.13 10.30 -1.76
C GLU A 86 -6.48 10.55 -0.38
N LEU A 87 -6.88 9.77 0.62
CA LEU A 87 -6.30 9.87 1.96
C LEU A 87 -4.82 9.49 2.00
N ALA A 88 -4.43 8.43 1.27
CA ALA A 88 -3.03 8.01 1.17
C ALA A 88 -2.17 9.07 0.47
N ALA A 89 -2.67 9.67 -0.62
CA ALA A 89 -2.00 10.76 -1.31
C ALA A 89 -1.86 12.00 -0.41
N THR A 90 -2.89 12.32 0.37
CA THR A 90 -2.86 13.41 1.36
C THR A 90 -1.79 13.15 2.42
N LEU A 91 -1.72 11.93 2.95
CA LEU A 91 -0.74 11.52 3.96
C LEU A 91 0.70 11.68 3.44
N ALA A 92 0.94 11.36 2.17
CA ALA A 92 2.25 11.52 1.54
C ALA A 92 2.73 12.98 1.50
N GLY A 93 1.82 13.95 1.57
CA GLY A 93 2.11 15.38 1.64
C GLY A 93 2.27 15.94 3.07
N VAL A 94 2.03 15.15 4.11
CA VAL A 94 2.11 15.61 5.51
C VAL A 94 3.57 15.80 5.93
N PRO A 95 3.94 16.93 6.56
CA PRO A 95 5.32 17.22 7.00
C PRO A 95 5.73 16.46 8.28
N LEU A 96 5.31 15.20 8.41
CA LEU A 96 5.71 14.31 9.49
C LEU A 96 6.75 13.32 8.94
N PRO A 97 8.03 13.40 9.37
CA PRO A 97 9.13 12.66 8.75
C PRO A 97 8.86 11.15 8.61
N ILE A 98 8.30 10.54 9.66
CA ILE A 98 8.03 9.10 9.68
C ILE A 98 6.93 8.70 8.68
N LEU A 99 5.87 9.51 8.57
CA LEU A 99 4.73 9.19 7.69
C LEU A 99 5.10 9.43 6.23
N GLY A 100 5.80 10.53 5.95
CA GLY A 100 6.29 10.85 4.62
C GLY A 100 7.29 9.81 4.12
N GLU A 101 8.25 9.40 4.96
CA GLU A 101 9.24 8.41 4.58
C GLU A 101 8.64 7.02 4.38
N PHE A 102 7.75 6.59 5.28
CA PHE A 102 7.01 5.35 5.11
C PHE A 102 6.23 5.33 3.79
N SER A 103 5.54 6.43 3.47
CA SER A 103 4.76 6.55 2.23
C SER A 103 5.66 6.50 0.99
N ARG A 104 6.83 7.17 1.02
CA ARG A 104 7.80 7.13 -0.07
C ARG A 104 8.40 5.75 -0.30
N LEU A 105 8.79 5.06 0.77
CA LEU A 105 9.33 3.70 0.69
C LEU A 105 8.28 2.71 0.16
N THR A 106 7.08 2.77 0.71
CA THR A 106 5.96 1.90 0.31
C THR A 106 5.57 2.12 -1.14
N ARG A 107 5.53 3.40 -1.59
CA ARG A 107 5.34 3.78 -2.99
C ARG A 107 6.43 3.20 -3.89
N GLY A 108 7.70 3.38 -3.51
CA GLY A 108 8.85 2.87 -4.27
C GLY A 108 8.80 1.35 -4.45
N LEU A 109 8.58 0.61 -3.36
CA LEU A 109 8.43 -0.85 -3.40
C LEU A 109 7.25 -1.30 -4.26
N GLY A 110 6.11 -0.61 -4.16
CA GLY A 110 4.94 -0.87 -4.99
C GLY A 110 5.23 -0.69 -6.49
N LEU A 111 5.91 0.39 -6.85
CA LEU A 111 6.30 0.66 -8.24
C LEU A 111 7.26 -0.39 -8.79
N VAL A 112 8.22 -0.83 -7.99
CA VAL A 112 9.11 -1.96 -8.34
C VAL A 112 8.29 -3.23 -8.55
N GLY A 113 7.34 -3.54 -7.65
CA GLY A 113 6.46 -4.69 -7.80
C GLY A 113 5.66 -4.69 -9.10
N VAL A 114 5.11 -3.53 -9.51
CA VAL A 114 4.42 -3.38 -10.81
C VAL A 114 5.39 -3.62 -11.97
N PHE A 115 6.60 -3.06 -11.91
CA PHE A 115 7.60 -3.23 -12.97
C PHE A 115 8.04 -4.71 -13.11
N GLU A 116 8.32 -5.38 -12.00
CA GLU A 116 8.68 -6.81 -11.96
C GLU A 116 7.55 -7.70 -12.50
N HIS A 117 6.29 -7.38 -12.19
CA HIS A 117 5.15 -8.10 -12.74
C HIS A 117 5.08 -7.97 -14.27
N ARG A 118 5.19 -6.74 -14.78
CA ARG A 118 5.14 -6.48 -16.23
C ARG A 118 6.29 -7.15 -16.98
N ASN A 119 7.50 -7.14 -16.42
CA ASN A 119 8.64 -7.83 -17.03
C ASN A 119 8.44 -9.35 -17.08
N ARG A 120 7.88 -9.96 -16.02
CA ARG A 120 7.54 -11.39 -16.04
C ARG A 120 6.49 -11.74 -17.09
N ALA A 121 5.52 -10.86 -17.33
CA ALA A 121 4.52 -11.05 -18.38
C ALA A 121 5.09 -10.94 -19.81
N LEU A 122 6.26 -10.33 -19.98
CA LEU A 122 6.95 -10.15 -21.26
C LEU A 122 8.09 -11.16 -21.48
N ALA A 123 8.43 -11.97 -20.48
CA ALA A 123 9.43 -13.02 -20.61
C ALA A 123 8.86 -14.19 -21.44
N PRO A 124 9.54 -14.62 -22.52
CA PRO A 124 9.07 -15.65 -23.45
C PRO A 124 9.02 -17.06 -22.86
#